data_AF-A0AAJ2F6U8-F1
#
_entry.id   AF-A0AAJ2F6U8-F1
#
_cell.length_a   1.000
_cell.length_b   1.000
_cell.length_c   1.000
_cell.angle_alpha   90.00
_cell.angle_beta   90.00
_cell.angle_gamma   90.00
#
_symmetry.space_group_name_H-M   'P 1'
#
loop_
_entity.id
_entity.type
_entity.pdbx_description
1 polymer ?
#
loop_
_entity_poly.entity_id
_entity_poly.type
_entity_poly.pdbx_seq_one_letter_code
_entity_poly.pdbx_strand_id
1 'polypeptide(L)'
;MKSLLLITVILNGVIMMNGVSQNLKRNPLPPPPPSPNEKWLKCVPLNKYAATQRKQFYPFNQSSLVKIISFKEYINIDTLINSVTEPTIFADLQNQPKIFESFTLNQKQLNELTYILYNYGFKTKKYEEESMCYYPRNAIVFYDKKGIPF
;
A
#
# COMPACT_ATOMS: atom_id res chain seq x y z
N MET A 1 -53.66 32.68 -57.26
CA MET A 1 -52.63 33.71 -56.97
C MET A 1 -52.60 33.99 -55.48
N LYS A 2 -51.42 33.87 -54.88
CA LYS A 2 -50.94 34.50 -53.64
C LYS A 2 -51.68 34.26 -52.31
N SER A 3 -50.82 34.07 -51.30
CA SER A 3 -50.92 34.51 -49.90
C SER A 3 -51.19 33.37 -48.91
N LEU A 4 -50.14 32.78 -48.33
CA LEU A 4 -49.39 33.26 -47.15
C LEU A 4 -50.30 33.31 -45.91
N LEU A 5 -50.20 32.27 -45.08
CA LEU A 5 -50.61 32.35 -43.68
C LEU A 5 -49.58 31.63 -42.81
N LEU A 6 -48.80 32.46 -42.11
CA LEU A 6 -47.93 32.17 -40.99
C LEU A 6 -48.63 31.22 -40.00
N ILE A 7 -48.00 30.11 -39.66
CA ILE A 7 -48.16 29.50 -38.33
C ILE A 7 -46.77 29.29 -37.75
N THR A 8 -46.45 30.20 -36.83
CA THR A 8 -45.30 30.24 -35.96
C THR A 8 -45.35 29.04 -35.01
N VAL A 9 -44.50 28.04 -35.17
CA VAL A 9 -44.29 26.99 -34.15
C VAL A 9 -43.22 27.48 -33.19
N ILE A 10 -43.67 27.78 -31.98
CA ILE A 10 -42.86 28.29 -30.87
C ILE A 10 -41.94 27.19 -30.35
N LEU A 11 -40.65 27.52 -30.36
CA LEU A 11 -39.65 27.28 -29.32
C LEU A 11 -40.04 26.29 -28.20
N ASN A 12 -39.40 25.14 -28.18
CA ASN A 12 -38.95 24.51 -26.93
C ASN A 12 -37.61 23.82 -27.21
N GLY A 13 -36.57 24.66 -27.30
CA GLY A 13 -35.20 24.20 -27.27
C GLY A 13 -34.90 23.61 -25.90
N VAL A 14 -34.70 22.31 -25.85
CA VAL A 14 -33.99 21.66 -24.75
C VAL A 14 -32.53 22.10 -24.86
N ILE A 15 -32.17 23.13 -24.12
CA ILE A 15 -30.79 23.54 -23.92
C ILE A 15 -30.12 22.40 -23.15
N MET A 16 -29.40 21.54 -23.87
CA MET A 16 -28.41 20.64 -23.28
C MET A 16 -27.41 21.51 -22.52
N MET A 17 -27.50 21.53 -21.19
CA MET A 17 -26.45 22.10 -20.37
C MET A 17 -25.19 21.27 -20.55
N ASN A 18 -24.25 21.80 -21.32
CA ASN A 18 -22.87 21.35 -21.29
C ASN A 18 -22.37 21.53 -19.85
N GLY A 19 -22.30 20.43 -19.10
CA GLY A 19 -21.62 20.37 -17.82
C GLY A 19 -20.14 20.62 -18.07
N VAL A 20 -19.70 21.86 -17.86
CA VAL A 20 -18.28 22.20 -17.76
C VAL A 20 -17.75 21.52 -16.51
N SER A 21 -17.06 20.39 -16.68
CA SER A 21 -16.25 19.79 -15.63
C SER A 21 -15.10 20.76 -15.34
N GLN A 22 -15.28 21.61 -14.33
CA GLN A 22 -14.18 22.41 -13.82
C GLN A 22 -13.18 21.46 -13.18
N ASN A 23 -12.09 21.19 -13.90
CA ASN A 23 -10.84 20.68 -13.35
C ASN A 23 -10.32 21.71 -12.34
N LEU A 24 -10.87 21.71 -11.12
CA LEU A 24 -10.26 22.37 -9.99
C LEU A 24 -8.97 21.62 -9.70
N LYS A 25 -7.86 22.05 -10.31
CA LYS A 25 -6.51 21.75 -9.85
C LYS A 25 -6.45 22.23 -8.40
N ARG A 26 -6.73 21.34 -7.46
CA ARG A 26 -6.45 21.60 -6.06
C ARG A 26 -4.94 21.73 -5.98
N ASN A 27 -4.46 22.93 -5.68
CA ASN A 27 -3.08 23.10 -5.26
C ASN A 27 -2.84 22.12 -4.11
N PRO A 28 -1.71 21.37 -4.12
CA PRO A 28 -1.37 20.52 -2.99
C PRO A 28 -1.46 21.37 -1.73
N LEU A 29 -2.22 20.90 -0.74
CA LEU A 29 -2.24 21.56 0.56
C LEU A 29 -0.79 21.70 1.02
N PRO A 30 -0.39 22.86 1.58
CA PRO A 30 0.91 22.97 2.21
C PRO A 30 1.02 21.84 3.23
N PRO A 31 2.20 21.19 3.35
CA PRO A 31 2.38 20.15 4.35
C PRO A 31 1.99 20.72 5.73
N PRO A 32 1.31 19.93 6.58
CA PRO A 32 0.97 20.38 7.92
C PRO A 32 2.26 20.84 8.63
N PRO A 33 2.20 21.93 9.42
CA PRO A 33 3.36 22.39 10.16
C PRO A 33 3.87 21.25 11.06
N PRO A 34 5.19 21.08 11.17
CA PRO A 34 5.77 20.00 11.94
C PRO A 34 5.27 20.10 13.38
N SER A 35 4.69 19.01 13.90
CA SER A 35 4.23 18.99 15.29
C SER A 35 5.42 19.24 16.23
N PRO A 36 5.24 19.92 17.38
CA PRO A 36 6.33 20.23 18.32
C PRO A 36 7.16 19.02 18.79
N ASN A 37 6.66 17.80 18.57
CA ASN A 37 7.32 16.53 18.90
C ASN A 37 8.19 15.92 17.78
N GLU A 38 8.16 16.47 16.55
CA GLU A 38 8.89 15.90 15.39
C GLU A 38 10.42 16.04 15.48
N LYS A 39 10.92 16.95 16.33
CA LYS A 39 12.36 17.22 16.43
C LYS A 39 13.18 16.01 16.93
N TRP A 40 12.53 15.02 17.54
CA TRP A 40 13.21 13.90 18.22
C TRP A 40 13.09 12.54 17.53
N LEU A 41 12.27 12.41 16.49
CA LEU A 41 12.09 11.14 15.77
C LEU A 41 13.03 11.04 14.55
N LYS A 42 14.34 11.15 14.80
CA LYS A 42 15.33 10.83 13.76
C LYS A 42 15.57 9.32 13.75
N CYS A 43 15.02 8.65 12.75
CA CYS A 43 15.39 7.27 12.42
C CYS A 43 16.82 7.27 11.86
N VAL A 44 17.72 6.51 12.48
CA VAL A 44 19.15 6.48 12.17
C VAL A 44 19.66 5.06 12.10
N PRO A 45 20.79 4.81 11.41
CA PRO A 45 21.50 3.55 11.53
C PRO A 45 22.05 3.39 12.95
N LEU A 46 21.73 2.25 13.57
CA LEU A 46 22.22 1.79 14.87
C LEU A 46 23.36 0.78 14.75
N ASN A 47 23.49 0.11 13.59
CA ASN A 47 24.55 -0.88 13.32
C ASN A 47 24.65 -2.00 14.38
N LYS A 48 23.51 -2.43 14.90
CA LYS A 48 23.44 -3.35 16.05
C LYS A 48 23.89 -4.77 15.72
N TYR A 49 23.60 -5.26 14.51
CA TYR A 49 23.82 -6.65 14.11
C TYR A 49 24.58 -6.77 12.79
N ALA A 50 25.54 -7.70 12.74
CA ALA A 50 26.27 -8.07 11.53
C ALA A 50 25.35 -8.81 10.53
N ALA A 51 25.78 -8.89 9.27
CA ALA A 51 25.01 -9.56 8.21
C ALA A 51 24.71 -11.03 8.51
N THR A 52 25.66 -11.76 9.08
CA THR A 52 25.50 -13.17 9.46
C THR A 52 24.45 -13.35 10.57
N GLN A 53 24.44 -12.47 11.57
CA GLN A 53 23.48 -12.49 12.67
C GLN A 53 22.06 -12.20 12.16
N ARG A 54 21.90 -11.19 11.30
CA ARG A 54 20.59 -10.79 10.77
C ARG A 54 19.89 -11.91 9.98
N LYS A 55 20.66 -12.76 9.29
CA LYS A 55 20.13 -13.93 8.57
C LYS A 55 19.65 -15.06 9.50
N GLN A 56 20.06 -15.06 10.76
CA GLN A 56 19.65 -16.06 11.75
C GLN A 56 18.32 -15.70 12.43
N PHE A 57 17.82 -14.47 12.23
CA PHE A 57 16.55 -14.05 12.81
C PHE A 57 15.37 -14.58 12.01
N TYR A 58 14.31 -14.98 12.73
CA TYR A 58 13.04 -15.27 12.10
C TYR A 58 12.48 -14.01 11.42
N PRO A 59 11.88 -14.10 10.22
CA PRO A 59 11.65 -15.31 9.41
C PRO A 59 12.76 -15.67 8.40
N PHE A 60 13.86 -14.90 8.36
CA PHE A 60 14.94 -15.05 7.37
C PHE A 60 15.74 -16.35 7.50
N ASN A 61 15.79 -16.94 8.69
CA ASN A 61 16.50 -18.20 8.92
C ASN A 61 15.77 -19.43 8.39
N GLN A 62 14.47 -19.32 8.10
CA GLN A 62 13.63 -20.40 7.59
C GLN A 62 13.26 -20.22 6.12
N SER A 63 13.44 -19.02 5.57
CA SER A 63 13.06 -18.72 4.20
C SER A 63 14.08 -19.26 3.19
N SER A 64 13.58 -19.88 2.14
CA SER A 64 14.34 -20.20 0.92
C SER A 64 14.33 -19.03 -0.07
N LEU A 65 13.27 -18.21 -0.01
CA LEU A 65 12.98 -17.13 -0.94
C LEU A 65 12.20 -16.04 -0.22
N VAL A 66 12.48 -14.78 -0.54
CA VAL A 66 11.72 -13.63 -0.03
C VAL A 66 11.22 -12.82 -1.20
N LYS A 67 9.92 -12.54 -1.21
CA LYS A 67 9.29 -11.68 -2.23
C LYS A 67 8.69 -10.44 -1.59
N ILE A 68 8.79 -9.32 -2.30
CA ILE A 68 7.95 -8.15 -2.08
C ILE A 68 6.78 -8.27 -3.04
N ILE A 69 5.56 -8.16 -2.53
CA ILE A 69 4.35 -8.19 -3.35
C ILE A 69 3.53 -6.93 -3.14
N SER A 70 2.80 -6.55 -4.18
CA SER A 70 1.90 -5.40 -4.18
C SER A 70 0.50 -5.86 -4.59
N PHE A 71 -0.53 -5.25 -4.00
CA PHE A 71 -1.93 -5.55 -4.29
C PHE A 71 -2.57 -4.37 -5.02
N LYS A 72 -3.45 -4.67 -5.99
CA LYS A 72 -4.16 -3.66 -6.79
C LYS A 72 -5.25 -2.95 -5.99
N GLU A 73 -5.91 -3.69 -5.11
CA GLU A 73 -7.04 -3.26 -4.30
C GLU A 73 -6.69 -3.35 -2.82
N TYR A 74 -7.40 -2.58 -2.01
CA TYR A 74 -7.22 -2.59 -0.56
C TYR A 74 -7.68 -3.94 0.00
N ILE A 75 -6.81 -4.60 0.75
CA ILE A 75 -7.13 -5.82 1.46
C ILE A 75 -7.67 -5.43 2.83
N ASN A 76 -8.90 -5.83 3.15
CA ASN A 76 -9.38 -5.79 4.52
C ASN A 76 -8.74 -6.93 5.31
N ILE A 77 -7.89 -6.60 6.29
CA ILE A 77 -7.20 -7.60 7.12
C ILE A 77 -8.19 -8.30 8.07
N ASP A 78 -9.28 -7.66 8.47
CA ASP A 78 -10.26 -8.25 9.40
C ASP A 78 -10.99 -9.45 8.79
N THR A 79 -11.14 -9.47 7.46
CA THR A 79 -11.64 -10.65 6.72
C THR A 79 -10.60 -11.77 6.58
N LEU A 80 -9.30 -11.49 6.72
CA LEU A 80 -8.23 -12.50 6.71
C LEU A 80 -8.05 -13.20 8.06
N ILE A 81 -8.37 -12.51 9.16
CA ILE A 81 -8.14 -13.02 10.53
C ILE A 81 -9.31 -13.90 11.00
N ASN A 82 -10.54 -13.64 10.52
CA ASN A 82 -11.75 -14.35 10.95
C ASN A 82 -12.04 -15.65 10.16
N SER A 83 -11.27 -15.99 9.13
CA SER A 83 -11.30 -17.33 8.55
C SER A 83 -10.55 -18.29 9.48
N VAL A 84 -11.28 -19.16 10.17
CA VAL A 84 -10.79 -20.15 11.17
C VAL A 84 -9.91 -21.27 10.56
N THR A 85 -9.47 -21.13 9.33
CA THR A 85 -8.38 -21.90 8.75
C THR A 85 -7.18 -20.97 8.66
N GLU A 86 -6.08 -21.33 9.33
CA GLU A 86 -4.70 -20.81 9.18
C GLU A 86 -4.59 -19.58 8.27
N PRO A 87 -4.14 -18.39 8.75
CA PRO A 87 -4.12 -17.13 8.00
C PRO A 87 -3.14 -17.25 6.83
N THR A 88 -3.59 -17.97 5.84
CA THR A 88 -2.96 -18.16 4.57
C THR A 88 -3.43 -16.94 3.85
N ILE A 89 -2.55 -15.95 3.87
CA ILE A 89 -2.50 -14.82 2.92
C ILE A 89 -2.65 -15.32 1.45
N PHE A 90 -2.66 -16.64 1.23
CA PHE A 90 -2.63 -17.37 -0.03
C PHE A 90 -3.61 -18.56 -0.19
N ALA A 91 -4.61 -18.83 0.68
CA ALA A 91 -5.43 -20.07 0.53
C ALA A 91 -6.92 -19.92 0.22
N ASP A 92 -7.44 -18.73 -0.09
CA ASP A 92 -8.73 -18.67 -0.79
C ASP A 92 -8.50 -18.53 -2.31
N LEU A 93 -8.48 -19.65 -3.03
CA LEU A 93 -8.38 -19.70 -4.51
C LEU A 93 -9.48 -18.90 -5.23
N GLN A 94 -10.55 -18.47 -4.55
CA GLN A 94 -11.65 -17.72 -5.15
C GLN A 94 -11.64 -16.22 -4.82
N ASN A 95 -11.01 -15.76 -3.73
CA ASN A 95 -11.02 -14.35 -3.31
C ASN A 95 -9.65 -13.75 -2.96
N GLN A 96 -8.54 -14.27 -3.52
CA GLN A 96 -7.24 -13.62 -3.28
C GLN A 96 -7.26 -12.19 -3.83
N PRO A 97 -6.74 -11.21 -3.06
CA PRO A 97 -6.34 -9.95 -3.66
C PRO A 97 -5.29 -10.27 -4.71
N LYS A 98 -5.66 -10.11 -5.99
CA LYS A 98 -4.80 -10.48 -7.11
C LYS A 98 -3.48 -9.72 -6.95
N ILE A 99 -2.41 -10.46 -6.63
CA ILE A 99 -1.05 -9.93 -6.59
C ILE A 99 -0.85 -9.19 -7.90
N PHE A 100 -0.68 -7.88 -7.81
CA PHE A 100 -0.52 -7.02 -8.97
C PHE A 100 0.92 -7.03 -9.44
N GLU A 101 1.84 -6.97 -8.48
CA GLU A 101 3.27 -6.98 -8.72
C GLU A 101 3.95 -7.91 -7.71
N SER A 102 4.99 -8.60 -8.17
CA SER A 102 5.81 -9.43 -7.32
C SER A 102 7.26 -9.30 -7.74
N PHE A 103 8.13 -9.07 -6.75
CA PHE A 103 9.56 -8.94 -6.95
C PHE A 103 10.30 -9.87 -5.99
N THR A 104 11.13 -10.76 -6.52
CA THR A 104 11.95 -11.69 -5.74
C THR A 104 13.27 -11.03 -5.37
N LEU A 105 13.59 -11.01 -4.07
CA LEU A 105 14.83 -10.40 -3.60
C LEU A 105 16.03 -11.30 -3.89
N ASN A 106 17.07 -10.73 -4.49
CA ASN A 106 18.38 -11.37 -4.54
C ASN A 106 19.14 -11.21 -3.21
N GLN A 107 20.29 -11.86 -3.09
CA GLN A 107 21.07 -11.86 -1.86
C GLN A 107 21.54 -10.47 -1.41
N LYS A 108 21.86 -9.56 -2.34
CA LYS A 108 22.26 -8.19 -2.02
C LYS A 108 21.07 -7.42 -1.45
N GLN A 109 19.91 -7.50 -2.10
CA GLN A 109 18.69 -6.82 -1.67
C GLN A 109 18.19 -7.37 -0.33
N LEU A 110 18.29 -8.69 -0.11
CA LEU A 110 17.96 -9.32 1.17
C LEU A 110 18.86 -8.80 2.31
N ASN A 111 20.14 -8.59 2.02
CA ASN A 111 21.07 -8.01 2.98
C ASN A 111 20.69 -6.56 3.33
N GLU A 112 20.32 -5.74 2.35
CA GLU A 112 19.86 -4.36 2.60
C GLU A 112 18.54 -4.34 3.38
N LEU A 113 17.57 -5.17 3.00
CA LEU A 113 16.29 -5.26 3.71
C LEU A 113 16.48 -5.61 5.19
N THR A 114 17.24 -6.68 5.46
CA THR A 114 17.50 -7.08 6.85
C THR A 114 18.32 -6.04 7.60
N TYR A 115 19.19 -5.27 6.92
CA TYR A 115 19.91 -4.18 7.54
C TYR A 115 18.95 -3.06 7.96
N ILE A 116 18.00 -2.68 7.10
CA ILE A 116 16.94 -1.73 7.45
C ILE A 116 16.14 -2.22 8.67
N LEU A 117 15.66 -3.46 8.63
CA LEU A 117 14.78 -3.99 9.68
C LEU A 117 15.44 -4.11 11.07
N TYR A 118 16.73 -4.44 11.12
CA TYR A 118 17.40 -4.75 12.39
C TYR A 118 18.45 -3.73 12.83
N ASN A 119 18.91 -2.86 11.92
CA ASN A 119 19.94 -1.87 12.20
C ASN A 119 19.47 -0.43 12.02
N TYR A 120 18.20 -0.15 11.81
CA TYR A 120 17.64 1.21 11.93
C TYR A 120 16.73 1.34 13.15
N GLY A 121 16.67 2.54 13.70
CA GLY A 121 15.76 2.88 14.79
C GLY A 121 15.92 4.31 15.28
N PHE A 122 15.20 4.66 16.34
CA PHE A 122 15.21 6.01 16.92
C PHE A 122 16.20 6.10 18.10
N LYS A 123 16.99 7.18 18.16
CA LYS A 123 18.05 7.34 19.19
C LYS A 123 17.54 7.57 20.61
N THR A 124 16.40 8.25 20.78
CA THR A 124 16.04 8.89 22.05
C THR A 124 14.75 8.39 22.67
N LYS A 125 13.80 7.88 21.88
CA LYS A 125 12.56 7.26 22.36
C LYS A 125 12.16 6.11 21.44
N LYS A 126 11.56 5.07 22.01
CA LYS A 126 10.79 4.11 21.22
C LYS A 126 9.61 4.89 20.63
N TYR A 127 9.48 4.85 19.31
CA TYR A 127 8.28 5.35 18.66
C TYR A 127 7.19 4.31 18.86
N GLU A 128 6.18 4.67 19.61
CA GLU A 128 4.98 3.87 19.81
C GLU A 128 3.83 4.71 19.25
N GLU A 129 3.22 4.23 18.19
CA GLU A 129 2.01 4.81 17.60
C GLU A 129 0.90 3.78 17.79
N GLU A 130 -0.27 4.24 18.22
CA GLU A 130 -1.45 3.39 18.25
C GLU A 130 -1.81 3.02 16.81
N SER A 131 -1.85 1.72 16.53
CA SER A 131 -2.19 1.23 15.20
C SER A 131 -3.65 1.57 14.88
N MET A 132 -3.88 2.55 14.01
CA MET A 132 -5.15 2.66 13.31
C MET A 132 -5.28 1.51 12.29
N CYS A 133 -6.51 1.14 11.92
CA CYS A 133 -6.80 0.10 10.92
C CYS A 133 -5.89 0.26 9.69
N TYR A 134 -4.93 -0.65 9.54
CA TYR A 134 -3.94 -0.61 8.48
C TYR A 134 -4.42 -1.44 7.30
N TYR A 135 -4.45 -0.83 6.11
CA TYR A 135 -4.83 -1.49 4.86
C TYR A 135 -3.58 -1.60 3.95
N PRO A 136 -2.73 -2.62 4.13
CA PRO A 136 -1.48 -2.76 3.40
C PRO A 136 -1.72 -2.93 1.91
N ARG A 137 -0.99 -2.13 1.13
CA ARG A 137 -0.87 -2.32 -0.32
C ARG A 137 0.32 -3.17 -0.73
N ASN A 138 1.23 -3.44 0.21
CA ASN A 138 2.44 -4.21 -0.02
C ASN A 138 2.68 -5.18 1.13
N ALA A 139 3.32 -6.32 0.85
CA ALA A 139 3.73 -7.29 1.85
C ALA A 139 5.12 -7.85 1.54
N ILE A 140 5.84 -8.24 2.59
CA ILE A 140 7.05 -9.06 2.51
C ILE A 140 6.62 -10.50 2.79
N VAL A 141 6.84 -11.39 1.84
CA VAL A 141 6.39 -12.77 1.90
C VAL A 141 7.60 -13.69 1.91
N PHE A 142 7.62 -14.59 2.88
CA PHE A 142 8.67 -15.58 3.07
C PHE A 142 8.17 -16.91 2.57
N TYR A 143 8.96 -17.60 1.76
CA TYR A 143 8.62 -18.92 1.26
C TYR A 143 9.59 -19.94 1.83
N ASP A 144 9.07 -21.09 2.25
CA ASP A 144 9.87 -22.21 2.70
C ASP A 144 10.58 -22.91 1.52
N LYS A 145 11.32 -23.99 1.78
CA LYS A 145 12.01 -24.76 0.73
C LYS A 145 11.06 -25.48 -0.24
N LYS A 146 9.79 -25.67 0.14
CA LYS A 146 8.75 -26.28 -0.69
C LYS A 146 8.03 -25.24 -1.55
N GLY A 147 8.36 -23.95 -1.40
CA GLY A 147 7.68 -22.86 -2.09
C GLY A 147 6.34 -22.50 -1.47
N ILE A 148 6.11 -22.87 -0.21
CA ILE A 148 4.91 -22.52 0.56
C ILE A 148 5.19 -21.23 1.34
N PRO A 149 4.33 -20.20 1.22
CA PRO A 149 4.47 -18.99 2.00
C PRO A 149 4.12 -19.20 3.47
N PHE A 150 4.86 -18.56 4.38
CA PHE A 150 4.65 -18.60 5.84
C PHE A 150 4.94 -17.24 6.51
#